data_AF-A0A0A6ZKY4-F1
#
_entry.id   AF-A0A0A6ZKY4-F1
#
_cell.length_a   1.000
_cell.length_b   1.000
_cell.length_c   1.000
_cell.angle_alpha   90.00
_cell.angle_beta   90.00
_cell.angle_gamma   90.00
#
_symmetry.space_group_name_H-M   'P 1'
#
loop_
_entity.id
_entity.type
_entity.pdbx_description
1 polymer ?
#
loop_
_entity_poly.entity_id
_entity_poly.type
_entity_poly.pdbx_seq_one_letter_code
_entity_poly.pdbx_strand_id
1 'polypeptide(L)'
;MIINLLLEYKYIFIMILDIVMFVIMLIPSNFLKFHPFMLSLILGFYTIVLVLKLNILNNNYWYSYLLFLLMIGGVMILILYLTSISNNELFKMNFKFIIYFFFKVFLMIISMIYMINIMGLFNFNINFISLEISQMIIFFDEYFMKNLYMVMDLNLSIYLIIYLLILLILSVLICLKNFLPLRQLND
;
A
#
# COMPACT_ATOMS: atom_id res chain seq x y z
N MET A 1 -20.70 24.40 -11.49
CA MET A 1 -20.86 24.54 -10.02
C MET A 1 -20.92 23.18 -9.33
N ILE A 2 -21.89 22.30 -9.66
CA ILE A 2 -22.00 20.96 -9.04
C ILE A 2 -20.76 20.08 -9.30
N ILE A 3 -20.21 20.09 -10.52
CA ILE A 3 -18.99 19.33 -10.88
C ILE A 3 -17.77 19.82 -10.09
N ASN A 4 -17.61 21.14 -9.92
CA ASN A 4 -16.51 21.71 -9.12
C ASN A 4 -16.64 21.36 -7.64
N LEU A 5 -17.86 21.41 -7.09
CA LEU A 5 -18.13 20.94 -5.73
C LEU A 5 -17.78 19.46 -5.56
N LEU A 6 -18.17 18.60 -6.50
CA LEU A 6 -17.81 17.17 -6.48
C LEU A 6 -16.29 16.95 -6.55
N LEU A 7 -15.58 17.73 -7.37
CA LEU A 7 -14.11 17.70 -7.43
C LEU A 7 -13.47 18.14 -6.10
N GLU A 8 -13.98 19.19 -5.48
CA GLU A 8 -13.51 19.65 -4.16
C GLU A 8 -13.70 18.57 -3.09
N TYR A 9 -14.88 17.94 -3.02
CA TYR A 9 -15.12 16.81 -2.10
C TYR A 9 -14.17 15.63 -2.38
N LYS A 10 -13.89 15.35 -3.65
CA LYS A 10 -12.94 14.31 -4.07
C LYS A 10 -11.53 14.60 -3.55
N TYR A 11 -11.04 15.84 -3.68
CA TYR A 11 -9.73 16.24 -3.17
C TYR A 11 -9.66 16.22 -1.64
N ILE A 12 -10.70 16.70 -0.95
CA ILE A 12 -10.79 16.63 0.52
C ILE A 12 -10.71 15.18 0.99
N PHE A 13 -11.42 14.27 0.32
CA PHE A 13 -11.40 12.86 0.67
C PHE A 13 -10.01 12.22 0.44
N ILE A 14 -9.32 12.56 -0.65
CA ILE A 14 -7.94 12.12 -0.89
C ILE A 14 -7.00 12.61 0.22
N MET A 15 -7.12 13.87 0.63
CA MET A 15 -6.33 14.44 1.73
C MET A 15 -6.57 13.70 3.04
N ILE A 16 -7.82 13.33 3.35
CA ILE A 16 -8.15 12.54 4.54
C ILE A 16 -7.47 11.17 4.48
N LEU A 17 -7.53 10.49 3.33
CA LEU A 17 -6.87 9.19 3.16
C LEU A 17 -5.35 9.30 3.35
N ASP A 18 -4.72 10.38 2.88
CA ASP A 18 -3.29 10.60 3.05
C ASP A 18 -2.92 10.78 4.53
N ILE A 19 -3.72 11.52 5.30
CA ILE A 19 -3.53 11.63 6.75
C ILE A 19 -3.62 10.26 7.41
N VAL A 20 -4.61 9.44 7.04
CA VAL A 20 -4.75 8.07 7.57
C VAL A 20 -3.51 7.23 7.26
N MET A 21 -2.96 7.32 6.05
CA MET A 21 -1.75 6.59 5.66
C MET A 21 -0.52 6.98 6.48
N PHE A 22 -0.31 8.27 6.70
CA PHE A 22 0.80 8.75 7.52
C PHE A 22 0.68 8.24 8.97
N VAL A 23 -0.53 8.23 9.54
CA VAL A 23 -0.75 7.66 10.88
C VAL A 23 -0.38 6.18 10.93
N ILE A 24 -0.79 5.39 9.93
CA ILE A 24 -0.47 3.95 9.88
C ILE A 24 1.04 3.72 9.83
N MET A 25 1.79 4.52 9.07
CA MET A 25 3.25 4.42 8.95
C MET A 25 4.00 4.81 10.24
N LEU A 26 3.39 5.55 11.16
CA LEU A 26 4.02 5.91 12.44
C LEU A 26 3.97 4.77 13.48
N ILE A 27 3.03 3.83 13.34
CA ILE A 27 2.80 2.70 14.24
C ILE A 27 4.03 1.78 14.35
N PRO A 28 4.68 1.28 13.29
CA PRO A 28 5.74 0.26 13.42
C PRO A 28 7.03 0.76 14.09
N SER A 29 7.19 2.07 14.26
CA SER A 29 8.48 2.67 14.60
C SER A 29 9.03 2.37 16.00
N ASN A 30 8.25 1.76 16.89
CA ASN A 30 8.72 1.31 18.22
C ASN A 30 7.85 0.18 18.81
N PHE A 31 6.93 -0.40 18.02
CA PHE A 31 6.05 -1.44 18.49
C PHE A 31 6.77 -2.79 18.45
N LEU A 32 7.27 -3.16 19.63
CA LEU A 32 7.56 -4.51 20.08
C LEU A 32 8.82 -5.19 19.55
N LYS A 33 9.33 -6.09 20.39
CA LYS A 33 9.91 -7.34 19.93
C LYS A 33 8.98 -7.88 18.83
N PHE A 34 9.40 -7.73 17.58
CA PHE A 34 8.57 -7.82 16.39
C PHE A 34 7.71 -9.08 16.36
N HIS A 35 6.46 -9.00 16.81
CA HIS A 35 5.52 -10.10 16.61
C HIS A 35 5.00 -9.99 15.18
N PRO A 36 5.38 -10.92 14.30
CA PRO A 36 5.25 -10.73 12.87
C PRO A 36 3.77 -10.70 12.40
N PHE A 37 2.86 -11.28 13.19
CA PHE A 37 1.41 -11.14 13.00
C PHE A 37 0.89 -9.69 13.11
N MET A 38 1.43 -8.87 14.02
CA MET A 38 0.97 -7.48 14.14
C MET A 38 1.45 -6.65 12.94
N LEU A 39 2.64 -6.95 12.42
CA LEU A 39 3.15 -6.34 11.19
C LEU A 39 2.30 -6.71 9.98
N SER A 40 1.88 -7.98 9.83
CA SER A 40 1.04 -8.40 8.72
C SER A 40 -0.35 -7.76 8.78
N LEU A 41 -0.92 -7.58 9.98
CA LEU A 41 -2.18 -6.85 10.16
C LEU A 41 -2.06 -5.37 9.78
N ILE A 42 -1.00 -4.68 10.23
CA ILE A 42 -0.76 -3.27 9.88
C ILE A 42 -0.61 -3.12 8.36
N LEU A 43 0.11 -4.03 7.71
CA LEU A 43 0.28 -4.04 6.26
C LEU A 43 -1.06 -4.27 5.53
N GLY A 44 -1.91 -5.17 6.03
CA GLY A 44 -3.27 -5.38 5.52
C GLY A 44 -4.11 -4.11 5.57
N PHE A 45 -4.16 -3.42 6.72
CA PHE A 45 -4.89 -2.15 6.83
C PHE A 45 -4.34 -1.07 5.90
N TYR A 46 -3.02 -0.94 5.80
CA TYR A 46 -2.39 -0.01 4.87
C TYR A 46 -2.82 -0.28 3.42
N THR A 47 -2.80 -1.54 2.98
CA THR A 47 -3.16 -1.89 1.60
C THR A 47 -4.63 -1.61 1.28
N ILE A 48 -5.56 -1.78 2.24
CA ILE A 48 -6.97 -1.43 2.05
C ILE A 48 -7.14 0.07 1.81
N VAL A 49 -6.51 0.93 2.62
CA VAL A 49 -6.57 2.38 2.45
C VAL A 49 -5.95 2.79 1.09
N LEU A 50 -4.95 2.04 0.61
CA LEU A 50 -4.23 2.34 -0.63
C LEU A 50 -5.10 2.05 -1.85
N VAL A 51 -5.81 0.92 -1.84
CA VAL A 51 -6.79 0.55 -2.87
C VAL A 51 -7.92 1.58 -2.94
N LEU A 52 -8.42 2.04 -1.78
CA LEU A 52 -9.44 3.10 -1.74
C LEU A 52 -8.92 4.40 -2.36
N LYS A 53 -7.68 4.80 -2.05
CA LYS A 53 -7.06 5.99 -2.65
C LYS A 53 -6.93 5.87 -4.18
N LEU A 54 -6.43 4.74 -4.67
CA LEU A 54 -6.27 4.50 -6.11
C LEU A 54 -7.60 4.51 -6.86
N ASN A 55 -8.64 3.96 -6.24
CA ASN A 55 -9.98 3.97 -6.80
C ASN A 55 -10.53 5.39 -7.00
N ILE A 56 -10.16 6.31 -6.11
CA ILE A 56 -10.59 7.70 -6.24
C ILE A 56 -9.72 8.43 -7.27
N LEU A 57 -8.42 8.18 -7.31
CA LEU A 57 -7.53 8.87 -8.26
C LEU A 57 -7.82 8.50 -9.71
N ASN A 58 -8.04 7.22 -10.01
CA ASN A 58 -8.23 6.74 -11.37
C ASN A 58 -9.71 6.61 -11.70
N ASN A 59 -10.11 6.93 -12.92
CA ASN A 59 -11.49 6.73 -13.36
C ASN A 59 -11.79 5.24 -13.63
N ASN A 60 -10.76 4.43 -13.86
CA ASN A 60 -10.86 3.01 -14.15
C ASN A 60 -10.61 2.13 -12.92
N TYR A 61 -11.63 1.36 -12.51
CA TYR A 61 -11.62 0.46 -11.35
C TYR A 61 -10.68 -0.76 -11.49
N TRP A 62 -10.22 -1.09 -12.69
CA TRP A 62 -9.46 -2.31 -12.95
C TRP A 62 -8.14 -2.37 -12.19
N TYR A 63 -7.44 -1.23 -12.11
CA TYR A 63 -6.14 -1.18 -11.43
C TYR A 63 -6.29 -1.31 -9.90
N SER A 64 -7.25 -0.61 -9.30
CA SER A 64 -7.51 -0.70 -7.86
C SER A 64 -7.97 -2.11 -7.46
N TYR A 65 -8.77 -2.77 -8.29
CA TYR A 65 -9.19 -4.16 -8.08
C TYR A 65 -8.04 -5.17 -8.17
N LEU A 66 -7.20 -5.10 -9.21
CA LEU A 66 -6.03 -5.98 -9.35
C LEU A 66 -5.08 -5.84 -8.16
N LEU A 67 -4.85 -4.61 -7.71
CA LEU A 67 -3.95 -4.33 -6.58
C LEU A 67 -4.52 -4.86 -5.26
N PHE A 68 -5.85 -4.82 -5.07
CA PHE A 68 -6.51 -5.41 -3.90
C PHE A 68 -6.34 -6.93 -3.83
N LEU A 69 -6.58 -7.63 -4.94
CA LEU A 69 -6.46 -9.09 -5.01
C LEU A 69 -5.02 -9.56 -4.74
N LEU A 70 -4.04 -8.92 -5.39
CA LEU A 70 -2.63 -9.25 -5.22
C LEU A 70 -2.17 -9.04 -3.77
N MET A 71 -2.56 -7.93 -3.16
CA MET A 71 -2.17 -7.61 -1.79
C MET A 71 -2.82 -8.54 -0.76
N ILE A 72 -4.11 -8.88 -0.90
CA ILE A 72 -4.77 -9.84 -0.01
C ILE A 72 -4.14 -11.22 -0.11
N GLY A 73 -3.87 -11.70 -1.33
CA GLY A 73 -3.20 -12.98 -1.53
C GLY A 73 -1.83 -13.03 -0.86
N GLY A 74 -1.03 -11.97 -1.02
CA GLY A 74 0.28 -11.85 -0.37
C GLY A 74 0.21 -11.83 1.17
N VAL A 75 -0.73 -11.06 1.73
CA VAL A 75 -0.93 -10.98 3.19
C VAL A 75 -1.40 -12.31 3.77
N MET A 76 -2.27 -13.06 3.08
CA MET A 76 -2.74 -14.39 3.52
C MET A 76 -1.58 -15.39 3.61
N ILE A 77 -0.70 -15.42 2.61
CA ILE A 77 0.47 -16.31 2.60
C ILE A 77 1.45 -15.93 3.73
N LEU A 78 1.66 -14.63 3.96
CA LEU A 78 2.48 -14.15 5.07
C LEU A 78 1.90 -14.57 6.44
N ILE A 79 0.59 -14.49 6.63
CA ILE A 79 -0.05 -14.93 7.88
C ILE A 79 0.15 -16.44 8.11
N LEU A 80 -0.04 -17.27 7.07
CA LEU A 80 0.18 -18.73 7.16
C LEU A 80 1.61 -19.09 7.55
N TYR A 81 2.59 -18.42 6.96
CA TYR A 81 4.00 -18.65 7.29
C TYR A 81 4.29 -18.28 8.76
N LEU A 82 3.77 -17.15 9.22
CA LEU A 82 4.11 -16.62 10.54
C LEU A 82 3.43 -17.38 11.68
N THR A 83 2.18 -17.83 11.50
CA THR A 83 1.52 -18.69 12.49
C THR A 83 2.20 -20.06 12.62
N SER A 84 2.89 -20.52 11.58
CA SER A 84 3.64 -21.79 11.62
C SER A 84 4.98 -21.70 12.36
N ILE A 85 5.52 -20.49 12.57
CA ILE A 85 6.89 -20.27 13.07
C ILE A 85 6.93 -19.61 14.45
N SER A 86 5.94 -18.83 14.85
CA SER A 86 5.99 -18.11 16.13
C SER A 86 5.52 -18.96 17.31
N ASN A 87 6.34 -19.04 18.37
CA ASN A 87 5.89 -19.39 19.71
C ASN A 87 4.74 -18.44 20.12
N ASN A 88 3.67 -18.96 20.72
CA ASN A 88 2.48 -18.22 21.18
C ASN A 88 2.77 -17.27 22.37
N GLU A 89 3.78 -16.41 22.28
CA GLU A 89 4.08 -15.43 23.32
C GLU A 89 3.03 -14.32 23.34
N LEU A 90 2.39 -14.14 24.49
CA LEU A 90 1.43 -13.07 24.71
C LEU A 90 2.08 -11.71 24.45
N PHE A 91 1.44 -10.94 23.60
CA PHE A 91 1.83 -9.60 23.22
C PHE A 91 1.87 -8.66 24.45
N LYS A 92 3.07 -8.19 24.83
CA LYS A 92 3.25 -7.25 25.95
C LYS A 92 3.34 -5.81 25.43
N MET A 93 2.31 -5.01 25.70
CA MET A 93 2.31 -3.57 25.46
C MET A 93 3.02 -2.83 26.59
N ASN A 94 4.08 -2.08 26.30
CA ASN A 94 4.68 -1.17 27.28
C ASN A 94 4.05 0.23 27.18
N PHE A 95 3.63 0.79 28.31
CA PHE A 95 3.06 2.15 28.39
C PHE A 95 3.97 3.24 27.81
N LYS A 96 5.30 3.08 27.88
CA LYS A 96 6.26 4.01 27.26
C LYS A 96 6.06 4.14 25.74
N PHE A 97 5.65 3.06 25.06
CA PHE A 97 5.41 3.09 23.61
C PHE A 97 4.15 3.87 23.25
N ILE A 98 3.10 3.75 24.07
CA ILE A 98 1.85 4.49 23.88
C ILE A 98 2.15 6.00 23.97
N ILE A 99 2.95 6.43 24.96
CA ILE A 99 3.35 7.84 25.11
C ILE A 99 4.16 8.32 23.90
N TYR A 100 5.12 7.51 23.44
CA TYR A 100 5.93 7.84 22.26
C TYR A 100 5.10 7.96 20.97
N PHE A 101 4.10 7.08 20.81
CA PHE A 101 3.16 7.17 19.70
C PHE A 101 2.36 8.47 19.72
N PHE A 102 1.78 8.85 20.87
CA PHE A 102 1.07 10.12 20.99
C PHE A 102 1.96 11.34 20.72
N PHE A 103 3.22 11.31 21.15
CA PHE A 103 4.18 12.38 20.85
C PHE A 103 4.44 12.51 19.34
N LYS A 104 4.57 11.39 18.63
CA LYS A 104 4.72 11.39 17.16
C LYS A 104 3.52 11.97 16.44
N VAL A 105 2.31 11.57 16.84
CA VAL A 105 1.07 12.10 16.27
C VAL A 105 0.97 13.61 16.52
N PHE A 106 1.35 14.08 17.71
CA PHE A 106 1.35 15.50 18.04
C PHE A 106 2.32 16.30 17.15
N LEU A 107 3.55 15.82 16.97
CA LEU A 107 4.51 16.44 16.04
C LEU A 107 4.00 16.48 14.60
N MET A 108 3.33 15.41 14.16
CA MET A 108 2.72 15.36 12.83
C MET A 108 1.67 16.45 12.66
N ILE A 109 0.76 16.62 13.63
CA ILE A 109 -0.28 17.65 13.58
C ILE A 109 0.34 19.04 13.49
N ILE A 110 1.38 19.32 14.29
CA ILE A 110 2.11 20.61 14.22
C ILE A 110 2.70 20.82 12.82
N SER A 111 3.35 19.80 12.26
CA SER A 111 3.94 19.91 10.92
C SER A 111 2.90 20.21 9.84
N MET A 112 1.70 19.61 9.94
CA MET A 112 0.61 19.85 9.00
C MET A 112 0.05 21.26 9.11
N ILE A 113 -0.16 21.77 10.33
CA ILE A 113 -0.61 23.15 10.54
C ILE A 113 0.40 24.14 9.96
N TYR A 114 1.70 23.88 10.16
CA TYR A 114 2.76 24.71 9.61
C TYR A 114 2.77 24.68 8.07
N MET A 115 2.61 23.50 7.47
CA MET A 115 2.50 23.35 6.01
C MET A 115 1.27 24.07 5.44
N ILE A 116 0.10 23.98 6.09
CA ILE A 116 -1.11 24.68 5.64
C ILE A 116 -0.91 26.19 5.68
N ASN A 117 -0.28 26.72 6.74
CA ASN A 117 0.00 28.15 6.83
C ASN A 117 0.95 28.62 5.73
N ILE A 118 1.98 27.84 5.40
CA ILE A 118 2.90 28.12 4.28
C ILE A 118 2.16 28.03 2.94
N MET A 119 1.37 26.97 2.70
CA MET A 119 0.60 26.82 1.48
C MET A 119 -0.45 27.91 1.32
N GLY A 120 -1.04 28.42 2.41
CA GLY A 120 -1.97 29.55 2.37
C GLY A 120 -1.29 30.88 1.97
N LEU A 121 0.02 31.01 2.20
CA LEU A 121 0.83 32.15 1.74
C LEU A 121 1.18 32.04 0.25
N PHE A 122 1.39 30.83 -0.25
CA PHE A 122 1.57 30.55 -1.68
C PHE A 122 0.21 30.24 -2.30
N ASN A 123 -0.53 31.24 -2.78
CA ASN A 123 -1.74 31.04 -3.58
C ASN A 123 -1.45 30.09 -4.75
N PHE A 124 -1.58 28.79 -4.50
CA PHE A 124 -1.35 27.75 -5.47
C PHE A 124 -2.53 27.82 -6.43
N ASN A 125 -2.26 28.21 -7.67
CA ASN A 125 -3.19 28.12 -8.80
C ASN A 125 -3.52 26.63 -9.07
N ILE A 126 -4.28 26.01 -8.15
CA ILE A 126 -4.76 24.62 -8.22
C ILE A 126 -5.71 24.44 -9.41
N ASN A 127 -6.31 25.53 -9.89
CA ASN A 127 -7.27 25.49 -11.00
C ASN A 127 -6.61 25.26 -12.37
N PHE A 128 -5.38 25.71 -12.62
CA PHE A 128 -4.74 25.52 -13.94
C PHE A 128 -4.12 24.12 -14.09
N ILE A 129 -3.49 23.61 -13.04
CA ILE A 129 -2.87 22.28 -13.04
C ILE A 129 -3.91 21.15 -13.01
N SER A 130 -5.08 21.34 -12.40
CA SER A 130 -6.13 20.31 -12.33
C SER A 130 -6.88 20.09 -13.66
N LEU A 131 -7.01 21.13 -14.49
CA LEU A 131 -7.71 21.04 -15.79
C LEU A 131 -6.84 20.34 -16.85
N GLU A 132 -5.56 20.66 -16.94
CA GLU A 132 -4.66 20.03 -17.93
C GLU A 132 -4.36 18.57 -17.57
N ILE A 133 -4.19 18.25 -16.28
CA ILE A 133 -3.98 16.89 -15.81
C ILE A 133 -5.25 16.04 -16.03
N SER A 134 -6.44 16.57 -15.76
CA SER A 134 -7.68 15.80 -15.96
C SER A 134 -7.94 15.48 -17.43
N GLN A 135 -7.69 16.42 -18.34
CA GLN A 135 -7.84 16.18 -19.79
C GLN A 135 -6.83 15.16 -20.33
N MET A 136 -5.58 15.21 -19.84
CA MET A 136 -4.57 14.21 -20.20
C MET A 136 -4.92 12.82 -19.63
N ILE A 137 -5.39 12.71 -18.38
CA ILE A 137 -5.78 11.43 -17.78
C ILE A 137 -6.95 10.78 -18.54
N ILE A 138 -7.96 11.57 -18.94
CA ILE A 138 -9.11 11.04 -19.69
C ILE A 138 -8.68 10.49 -21.06
N PHE A 139 -7.76 11.16 -21.76
CA PHE A 139 -7.26 10.69 -23.06
C PHE A 139 -6.36 9.45 -22.93
N PHE A 140 -5.59 9.32 -21.84
CA PHE A 140 -4.72 8.18 -21.60
C PHE A 140 -5.48 6.93 -21.11
N ASP A 141 -6.55 7.10 -20.32
CA ASP A 141 -7.34 6.00 -19.76
C ASP A 141 -8.06 5.16 -20.83
N GLU A 142 -8.51 5.76 -21.94
CA GLU A 142 -9.19 5.04 -23.02
C GLU A 142 -8.24 4.28 -23.96
N TYR A 143 -7.01 4.78 -24.15
CA TYR A 143 -6.04 4.19 -25.08
C TYR A 143 -5.20 3.07 -24.47
N PHE A 144 -4.79 3.17 -23.20
CA PHE A 144 -3.90 2.17 -22.58
C PHE A 144 -4.61 0.90 -22.10
N MET A 145 -5.88 0.99 -21.72
CA MET A 145 -6.63 -0.17 -21.23
C MET A 145 -7.03 -1.15 -22.34
N LYS A 146 -6.93 -0.75 -23.61
CA LYS A 146 -7.63 -1.49 -24.67
C LYS A 146 -6.87 -2.65 -25.29
N ASN A 147 -5.58 -2.90 -25.00
CA ASN A 147 -4.95 -4.20 -25.29
C ASN A 147 -3.48 -4.25 -24.82
N LEU A 148 -3.21 -4.90 -23.68
CA LEU A 148 -1.85 -5.33 -23.28
C LEU A 148 -1.22 -6.33 -24.27
N TYR A 149 -2.02 -6.85 -25.21
CA TYR A 149 -1.59 -7.72 -26.31
C TYR A 149 -1.46 -6.97 -27.64
N MET A 150 -1.36 -5.63 -27.64
CA MET A 150 -0.92 -4.90 -28.82
C MET A 150 0.54 -5.24 -29.13
N VAL A 151 0.91 -5.13 -30.41
CA VAL A 151 2.24 -5.48 -30.92
C VAL A 151 3.38 -4.77 -30.16
N MET A 152 3.15 -3.56 -29.65
CA MET A 152 4.15 -2.79 -28.88
C MET A 152 4.43 -3.38 -27.48
N ASP A 153 3.46 -4.03 -26.84
CA ASP A 153 3.58 -4.57 -25.49
C ASP A 153 3.91 -6.08 -25.45
N LEU A 154 3.98 -6.73 -26.62
CA LEU A 154 4.30 -8.16 -26.73
C LEU A 154 5.68 -8.50 -26.15
N ASN A 155 6.69 -7.64 -26.35
CA ASN A 155 8.02 -7.87 -25.78
C ASN A 155 7.99 -7.88 -24.24
N LEU A 156 7.20 -6.99 -23.64
CA LEU A 156 7.06 -6.89 -22.20
C LEU A 156 6.29 -8.09 -21.62
N SER A 157 5.23 -8.54 -22.31
CA SER A 157 4.49 -9.73 -21.89
C SER A 157 5.33 -11.02 -21.99
N ILE A 158 6.10 -11.21 -23.06
CA ILE A 158 7.03 -12.35 -23.19
C ILE A 158 8.08 -12.33 -22.07
N TYR A 159 8.65 -11.16 -21.76
CA TYR A 159 9.59 -11.02 -20.65
C TYR A 159 8.97 -11.42 -19.30
N LEU A 160 7.75 -10.96 -19.00
CA LEU A 160 7.04 -11.30 -17.76
C LEU A 160 6.76 -12.80 -17.64
N ILE A 161 6.39 -13.47 -18.73
CA ILE A 161 6.17 -14.93 -18.73
C ILE A 161 7.47 -15.68 -18.41
N ILE A 162 8.57 -15.32 -19.06
CA ILE A 162 9.89 -15.93 -18.81
C ILE A 162 10.34 -15.67 -17.37
N TYR A 163 10.16 -14.44 -16.87
CA TYR A 163 10.49 -14.08 -15.49
C TYR A 163 9.71 -14.93 -14.46
N LEU A 164 8.39 -15.07 -14.62
CA LEU A 164 7.57 -15.90 -13.74
C LEU A 164 7.96 -17.39 -13.81
N LEU A 165 8.32 -17.89 -15.00
CA LEU A 165 8.77 -19.27 -15.18
C LEU A 165 10.10 -19.53 -14.47
N ILE A 166 11.07 -18.61 -14.59
CA ILE A 166 12.35 -18.70 -13.88
C ILE A 166 12.14 -18.66 -12.36
N LEU A 167 11.28 -17.76 -11.86
CA LEU A 167 10.95 -17.69 -10.43
C LEU A 167 10.35 -19.00 -9.89
N LEU A 168 9.50 -19.67 -10.68
CA LEU A 168 8.90 -20.94 -10.28
C LEU A 168 9.95 -22.06 -10.21
N ILE A 169 10.88 -22.12 -11.17
CA ILE A 169 11.99 -23.10 -11.14
C ILE A 169 12.88 -22.82 -9.92
N LEU A 170 13.22 -21.56 -9.67
CA LEU A 170 14.06 -21.16 -8.53
C LEU A 170 13.40 -21.49 -7.19
N SER A 171 12.09 -21.25 -7.04
CA SER A 171 11.39 -21.55 -5.78
C SER A 171 11.40 -23.06 -5.48
N VAL A 172 11.19 -23.91 -6.48
CA VAL A 172 11.30 -25.38 -6.34
C VAL A 172 12.73 -25.79 -5.98
N LEU A 173 13.76 -25.22 -6.63
CA LEU A 173 15.16 -25.51 -6.30
C LEU A 173 15.54 -25.10 -4.87
N ILE A 174 15.01 -23.98 -4.35
CA ILE A 174 15.20 -23.56 -2.96
C ILE A 174 14.56 -24.56 -2.00
N CYS A 175 13.32 -25.01 -2.29
CA CYS A 175 12.63 -26.00 -1.46
C CYS A 175 13.37 -27.36 -1.42
N LEU A 176 13.95 -27.80 -2.52
CA LEU A 176 14.71 -29.07 -2.59
C LEU A 176 16.03 -29.05 -1.79
N LYS A 177 16.58 -27.88 -1.46
CA LYS A 177 17.86 -27.80 -0.74
C LYS A 177 17.75 -28.12 0.76
N ASN A 178 16.55 -28.08 1.33
CA ASN A 178 16.32 -28.21 2.78
C ASN A 178 15.60 -29.52 3.16
N PHE A 179 16.17 -30.68 2.84
CA PHE A 179 15.67 -32.00 3.29
C PHE A 179 15.96 -32.33 4.77
N LEU A 180 16.57 -31.42 5.54
CA LEU A 180 16.67 -31.58 6.99
C LEU A 180 15.26 -31.36 7.59
N PRO A 181 14.72 -32.30 8.38
CA PRO A 181 13.38 -32.18 8.90
C PRO A 181 13.27 -30.91 9.76
N LEU A 182 12.34 -30.02 9.40
CA LEU A 182 12.01 -28.79 10.15
C LEU A 182 11.47 -29.07 11.56
N ARG A 183 11.29 -30.34 11.93
CA ARG A 183 10.99 -30.79 13.28
C ARG A 183 12.17 -31.63 13.77
N GLN A 184 12.86 -31.16 14.80
CA GLN A 184 13.61 -32.08 15.66
C GLN A 184 12.59 -33.11 16.17
N LEU A 185 12.78 -34.37 15.78
CA LEU A 185 12.26 -35.47 16.57
C LEU A 185 13.04 -35.40 17.87
N ASN A 186 12.37 -34.97 18.94
CA ASN A 186 12.94 -35.06 20.28
C ASN A 186 13.19 -36.54 20.56
N ASP A 187 14.47 -36.92 20.68
CA ASP A 187 14.91 -38.06 21.48
C ASP A 187 14.98 -37.66 22.96
#